data_AF-A0A800DLB6-F1
#
_entry.id   AF-A0A800DLB6-F1
#
_cell.length_a   1.000
_cell.length_b   1.000
_cell.length_c   1.000
_cell.angle_alpha   90.00
_cell.angle_beta   90.00
_cell.angle_gamma   90.00
#
_symmetry.space_group_name_H-M   'P 1'
#
loop_
_entity.id
_entity.type
_entity.pdbx_description
1 polymer ?
#
loop_
_entity_poly.entity_id
_entity_poly.type
_entity_poly.pdbx_seq_one_letter_code
_entity_poly.pdbx_strand_id
1 'polypeptide(L)'
;MKRLAKIIGFVGGVAALVWAMRDRFVSVATSREPEPPTFRIPGRPVEAVDGIGPVFAQRLTAAGIETVADLAKASPDSVAEAAGVSAARARSWIDRAGDLA
;
A
#
# COMPACT_ATOMS: atom_id res chain seq x y z
N MET A 1 -21.49 41.51 48.10
CA MET A 1 -22.41 40.63 47.33
C MET A 1 -22.48 40.97 45.83
N LYS A 2 -21.36 41.27 45.15
CA LYS A 2 -21.33 41.56 43.70
C LYS A 2 -20.20 40.84 42.94
N ARG A 3 -19.37 40.06 43.64
CA ARG A 3 -18.25 39.29 43.04
C ARG A 3 -18.67 37.87 42.60
N LEU A 4 -19.87 37.43 42.99
CA LEU A 4 -20.38 36.09 42.71
C LEU A 4 -21.04 35.97 41.32
N ALA A 5 -21.62 37.07 40.80
CA ALA A 5 -22.31 37.08 39.51
C ALA A 5 -21.38 37.08 38.28
N LYS A 6 -20.09 37.43 38.44
CA LYS A 6 -19.12 37.48 37.32
C LYS A 6 -18.57 36.11 36.92
N ILE A 7 -18.57 35.13 37.83
CA ILE A 7 -17.98 33.80 37.60
C ILE A 7 -18.88 32.94 36.72
N ILE A 8 -20.20 33.08 36.86
CA ILE A 8 -21.21 32.33 36.09
C ILE A 8 -21.16 32.71 34.60
N GLY A 9 -20.94 33.99 34.28
CA GLY A 9 -20.79 34.45 32.89
C GLY A 9 -19.53 33.92 32.20
N PHE A 10 -18.45 33.68 32.95
CA PHE A 10 -17.20 33.18 32.40
C PHE A 10 -17.25 31.67 32.09
N VAL A 11 -17.87 30.87 32.97
CA VAL A 11 -18.08 29.44 32.73
C VAL A 11 -19.03 29.20 31.57
N GLY A 12 -20.10 30.00 31.46
CA GLY A 12 -21.00 29.96 30.30
C GLY A 12 -20.32 30.38 28.99
N GLY A 13 -19.46 31.40 29.02
CA GLY A 13 -18.69 31.85 27.86
C GLY A 13 -17.66 30.83 27.37
N VAL A 14 -16.92 30.20 28.30
CA VAL A 14 -15.97 29.12 27.96
C VAL A 14 -16.72 27.88 27.45
N ALA A 15 -17.85 27.53 28.06
CA ALA A 15 -18.68 26.43 27.57
C ALA A 15 -19.27 26.72 26.18
N ALA A 16 -19.69 27.96 25.89
CA ALA A 16 -20.14 28.38 24.57
C ALA A 16 -19.02 28.35 23.53
N LEU A 17 -17.80 28.74 23.92
CA LEU A 17 -16.61 28.64 23.06
C LEU A 17 -16.30 27.16 22.75
N VAL A 18 -16.35 26.28 23.76
CA VAL A 18 -16.15 24.84 23.58
C VAL A 18 -17.28 24.21 22.75
N TRP A 19 -18.53 24.63 22.91
CA TRP A 19 -19.67 24.18 22.10
C TRP A 19 -19.54 24.62 20.63
N ALA A 20 -19.15 25.87 20.39
CA ALA A 20 -18.91 26.41 19.05
C ALA A 20 -17.67 25.80 18.36
N MET A 21 -16.67 25.36 19.12
CA MET A 21 -15.43 24.77 18.59
C MET A 21 -15.46 23.23 18.52
N ARG A 22 -16.50 22.59 19.09
CA ARG A 22 -16.61 21.12 19.17
C ARG A 22 -16.62 20.44 17.80
N ASP A 23 -17.27 21.02 16.80
CA ASP A 23 -17.27 20.49 15.42
C ASP A 23 -15.91 20.67 14.70
N ARG A 24 -15.06 21.60 15.16
CA ARG A 24 -13.85 22.01 14.45
C ARG A 24 -12.63 21.12 14.73
N PHE A 25 -12.58 20.46 15.90
CA PHE A 25 -11.39 19.71 16.34
C PHE A 25 -11.37 18.23 15.92
N VAL A 26 -12.47 17.70 15.39
CA VAL A 26 -12.58 16.26 15.06
C VAL A 26 -11.79 15.89 13.79
N SER A 27 -11.14 16.84 13.10
CA SER A 27 -10.55 16.58 11.79
C SER A 27 -9.11 16.05 11.80
N VAL A 28 -8.36 16.08 12.92
CA VAL A 28 -6.98 15.55 12.98
C VAL A 28 -6.96 14.04 13.29
N ALA A 29 -8.07 13.49 13.77
CA ALA A 29 -8.22 12.07 14.08
C ALA A 29 -9.06 11.32 13.03
N THR A 30 -9.28 11.90 11.84
CA THR A 30 -9.69 11.09 10.68
C THR A 30 -8.50 10.23 10.32
N SER A 31 -8.54 9.02 10.89
CA SER A 31 -7.91 7.80 10.47
C SER A 31 -6.77 8.00 9.47
N ARG A 32 -5.53 7.90 9.98
CA ARG A 32 -4.62 6.94 9.34
C ARG A 32 -5.26 5.57 9.55
N GLU A 33 -6.36 5.30 8.85
CA GLU A 33 -6.84 3.94 8.69
C GLU A 33 -5.63 3.26 8.07
N PRO A 34 -4.96 2.31 8.75
CA PRO A 34 -3.96 1.53 8.05
C PRO A 34 -4.66 1.00 6.81
N GLU A 35 -4.07 1.18 5.62
CA GLU A 35 -4.68 0.64 4.41
C GLU A 35 -5.13 -0.79 4.73
N PRO A 36 -6.41 -1.11 4.49
CA PRO A 36 -6.97 -2.38 4.93
C PRO A 36 -6.00 -3.45 4.46
N PRO A 37 -5.54 -4.35 5.36
CA PRO A 37 -4.52 -5.32 5.00
C PRO A 37 -5.01 -6.03 3.75
N THR A 38 -4.31 -5.81 2.63
CA THR A 38 -4.66 -6.48 1.39
C THR A 38 -4.38 -7.95 1.66
N PHE A 39 -5.44 -8.73 1.84
CA PHE A 39 -5.32 -10.18 1.91
C PHE A 39 -4.84 -10.62 0.53
N ARG A 40 -3.52 -10.77 0.38
CA ARG A 40 -2.92 -11.26 -0.86
C ARG A 40 -3.31 -12.71 -0.97
N ILE A 41 -4.30 -13.02 -1.80
CA ILE A 41 -4.46 -14.38 -2.29
C ILE A 41 -3.16 -14.66 -3.05
N PRO A 42 -2.32 -15.62 -2.62
CA PRO A 42 -1.08 -15.90 -3.32
C PRO A 42 -1.43 -16.24 -4.76
N GLY A 43 -0.97 -15.38 -5.67
CA GLY A 43 -1.15 -15.57 -7.10
C GLY A 43 -0.39 -16.81 -7.55
N ARG A 44 -0.53 -17.15 -8.83
CA ARG A 44 0.27 -18.23 -9.41
C ARG A 44 1.77 -17.87 -9.25
N PRO A 45 2.61 -18.78 -8.75
CA PRO A 45 4.03 -18.50 -8.54
C PRO A 45 4.75 -18.26 -9.88
N VAL A 46 5.82 -17.44 -9.87
CA VAL A 46 6.60 -17.12 -11.10
C VAL A 46 7.21 -18.35 -11.77
N GLU A 47 7.47 -19.43 -11.02
CA GLU A 47 7.93 -20.73 -11.51
C GLU A 47 6.94 -21.39 -12.49
N ALA A 48 5.67 -20.98 -12.49
CA ALA A 48 4.69 -21.51 -13.43
C ALA A 48 4.86 -21.01 -14.87
N VAL A 49 5.72 -20.00 -15.08
CA VAL A 49 6.04 -19.49 -16.42
C VAL A 49 7.09 -20.38 -17.08
N ASP A 50 6.78 -20.88 -18.28
CA ASP A 50 7.69 -21.74 -19.01
C ASP A 50 9.06 -21.09 -19.24
N GLY A 51 10.10 -21.82 -18.83
CA GLY A 51 11.49 -21.39 -18.89
C GLY A 51 12.00 -20.67 -17.64
N ILE A 52 11.16 -20.47 -16.61
CA ILE A 52 11.59 -19.99 -15.29
C ILE A 52 11.78 -21.19 -14.37
N GLY A 53 13.04 -21.57 -14.15
CA GLY A 53 13.40 -22.58 -13.16
C GLY A 53 13.53 -22.01 -11.74
N PRO A 54 13.69 -22.87 -10.72
CA PRO A 54 13.74 -22.46 -9.29
C PRO A 54 14.90 -21.50 -8.96
N VAL A 55 15.98 -21.49 -9.74
CA VAL A 55 17.09 -20.55 -9.56
C VAL A 55 16.68 -19.14 -9.99
N PHE A 56 16.04 -19.00 -11.15
CA PHE A 56 15.59 -17.70 -11.63
C PHE A 56 14.43 -17.18 -10.80
N ALA A 57 13.52 -18.05 -10.40
CA ALA A 57 12.42 -17.68 -9.53
C ALA A 57 12.89 -17.16 -8.17
N GLN A 58 13.85 -17.81 -7.51
CA GLN A 58 14.42 -17.28 -6.26
C GLN A 58 15.01 -15.88 -6.42
N ARG A 59 15.68 -15.60 -7.55
CA ARG A 59 16.23 -14.27 -7.84
C ARG A 59 15.14 -13.24 -8.08
N LEU A 60 14.09 -13.62 -8.81
CA LEU A 60 12.92 -12.75 -9.06
C LEU A 60 12.16 -12.46 -7.77
N THR A 61 11.92 -13.47 -6.94
CA THR A 61 11.33 -13.34 -5.60
C THR A 61 12.18 -12.44 -4.71
N ALA A 62 13.51 -12.57 -4.73
CA ALA A 62 14.40 -11.67 -4.00
C ALA A 62 14.31 -10.21 -4.48
N ALA A 63 13.89 -9.98 -5.73
CA ALA A 63 13.59 -8.67 -6.29
C ALA A 63 12.12 -8.23 -6.10
N GLY A 64 11.31 -9.00 -5.35
CA GLY A 64 9.90 -8.70 -5.08
C GLY A 64 8.93 -9.11 -6.19
N ILE A 65 9.39 -9.90 -7.18
CA ILE A 65 8.56 -10.43 -8.27
C ILE A 65 8.24 -11.88 -7.93
N GLU A 66 7.17 -12.08 -7.14
CA GLU A 66 6.84 -13.39 -6.54
C GLU A 66 5.81 -14.16 -7.36
N THR A 67 4.93 -13.46 -8.07
CA THR A 67 3.81 -14.06 -8.82
C THR A 67 3.88 -13.78 -10.32
N VAL A 68 3.15 -14.60 -11.09
CA VAL A 68 2.91 -14.38 -12.52
C VAL A 68 2.35 -12.97 -12.78
N ALA A 69 1.45 -12.48 -11.93
CA ALA A 69 0.86 -11.16 -12.06
C ALA A 69 1.89 -10.04 -11.81
N ASP A 70 2.84 -10.23 -10.89
CA ASP A 70 3.93 -9.28 -10.65
C ASP A 70 4.88 -9.25 -11.84
N LEU A 71 5.21 -10.43 -12.38
CA LEU A 71 6.07 -10.55 -13.54
C LEU A 71 5.46 -9.90 -14.78
N ALA A 72 4.16 -10.10 -15.03
CA ALA A 72 3.44 -9.50 -16.15
C ALA A 72 3.42 -7.96 -16.09
N LYS A 73 3.52 -7.37 -14.89
CA LYS A 73 3.54 -5.91 -14.66
C LYS A 73 4.97 -5.33 -14.64
N ALA A 74 5.98 -6.18 -14.52
CA ALA A 74 7.36 -5.74 -14.41
C ALA A 74 7.93 -5.28 -15.77
N SER A 75 8.97 -4.45 -15.72
CA SER A 75 9.69 -4.05 -16.94
C SER A 75 10.68 -5.13 -17.39
N PRO A 76 10.91 -5.32 -18.70
CA PRO A 76 11.91 -6.27 -19.20
C PRO A 76 13.31 -6.03 -18.64
N ASP A 77 13.70 -4.77 -18.45
CA ASP A 77 15.03 -4.42 -17.93
C ASP A 77 15.18 -4.81 -16.46
N SER A 78 14.16 -4.53 -15.64
CA SER A 78 14.14 -4.92 -14.22
C SER A 78 14.18 -6.45 -14.05
N VAL A 79 13.43 -7.18 -14.88
CA VAL A 79 13.40 -8.65 -14.86
C VAL A 79 14.75 -9.22 -15.33
N ALA A 80 15.34 -8.64 -16.37
CA ALA A 80 16.65 -9.04 -16.88
C ALA A 80 17.75 -8.86 -15.84
N GLU A 81 17.78 -7.71 -15.18
CA GLU A 81 18.71 -7.41 -14.10
C GLU A 81 18.54 -8.37 -12.92
N ALA A 82 17.31 -8.53 -12.43
CA ALA A 82 17.01 -9.41 -11.30
C ALA A 82 17.40 -10.87 -11.56
N ALA A 83 17.03 -11.42 -12.72
CA ALA A 83 17.30 -12.81 -13.05
C ALA A 83 18.73 -13.05 -13.60
N GLY A 84 19.43 -12.01 -14.03
CA GLY A 84 20.72 -12.10 -14.72
C GLY A 84 20.60 -12.71 -16.13
N VAL A 85 19.59 -12.27 -16.89
CA VAL A 85 19.30 -12.76 -18.25
C VAL A 85 19.26 -11.61 -19.24
N SER A 86 19.15 -11.91 -20.55
CA SER A 86 18.97 -10.85 -21.55
C SER A 86 17.57 -10.22 -21.48
N ALA A 87 17.47 -8.94 -21.83
CA ALA A 87 16.19 -8.23 -21.94
C ALA A 87 15.20 -8.93 -22.89
N ALA A 88 15.68 -9.56 -23.96
CA ALA A 88 14.86 -10.36 -24.86
C ALA A 88 14.24 -11.58 -24.18
N ARG A 89 15.00 -12.30 -23.34
CA ARG A 89 14.48 -13.44 -22.56
C ARG A 89 13.50 -12.97 -21.50
N ALA A 90 13.82 -11.88 -20.80
CA ALA A 90 12.94 -11.27 -19.82
C ALA A 90 11.60 -10.85 -20.44
N ARG A 91 11.62 -10.19 -21.61
CA ARG A 91 10.42 -9.84 -22.36
C ARG A 91 9.57 -11.06 -22.71
N SER A 92 10.21 -12.13 -23.18
CA SER A 92 9.50 -13.37 -23.49
C SER A 92 8.83 -14.02 -22.26
N TRP A 93 9.42 -13.89 -21.07
CA TRP A 93 8.77 -14.32 -19.82
C TRP A 93 7.59 -13.44 -19.43
N ILE A 94 7.72 -12.11 -19.59
CA ILE A 94 6.64 -11.15 -19.34
C ILE A 94 5.44 -11.41 -20.26
N ASP A 95 5.70 -11.61 -21.55
CA ASP A 95 4.66 -11.90 -22.54
C ASP A 95 3.89 -13.18 -22.15
N ARG A 96 4.58 -14.27 -21.81
CA ARG A 96 3.95 -15.52 -21.32
C ARG A 96 3.21 -15.31 -20.00
N ALA A 97 3.76 -14.51 -19.10
CA ALA A 97 3.10 -14.22 -17.83
C ALA A 97 1.78 -13.47 -18.05
N GLY A 98 1.71 -12.59 -19.04
CA GLY A 98 0.48 -11.90 -19.45
C GLY A 98 -0.64 -12.85 -19.91
N ASP A 99 -0.30 -13.97 -20.54
CA ASP A 99 -1.28 -15.00 -20.94
C ASP A 99 -1.79 -15.84 -19.75
N LEU A 100 -1.07 -15.82 -18.63
CA LEU A 100 -1.32 -16.65 -17.45
C LEU A 100 -1.94 -15.87 -16.27
N ALA A 101 -1.88 -14.54 -16.32
CA ALA A 101 -2.36 -13.59 -15.30
C ALA A 101 -3.87 -13.34 -15.43
#